data_AF-D9X515-F1
#
_entry.id   AF-D9X515-F1
#
_cell.length_a   1.000
_cell.length_b   1.000
_cell.length_c   1.000
_cell.angle_alpha   90.00
_cell.angle_beta   90.00
_cell.angle_gamma   90.00
#
_symmetry.space_group_name_H-M   'P 1'
#
loop_
_entity.id
_entity.type
_entity.pdbx_description
1 polymer ?
#
loop_
_entity_poly.entity_id
_entity_poly.type
_entity_poly.pdbx_seq_one_letter_code
_entity_poly.pdbx_strand_id
1 'polypeptide(L)'
;MTAGRVNWASSTPSGRPTSGVASRWRTRAAQRSGRVAHTFAELVEKQRAADAAYARVQRLQDDYGPPTQTKWSGQQTTTWETAWRAWRDLARDVQAAVTAYAKQQDTPRQDVEERVREAVRHGETEENGETEENGKTEG
;
A
#
# COMPACT_ATOMS: atom_id res chain seq x y z
N MET A 1 16.77 -19.37 -16.97
CA MET A 1 17.23 -18.36 -15.99
C MET A 1 17.33 -17.01 -16.68
N THR A 2 16.32 -16.15 -16.52
CA THR A 2 16.46 -14.68 -16.52
C THR A 2 15.13 -14.10 -16.05
N ALA A 3 15.07 -13.72 -14.78
CA ALA A 3 13.95 -12.95 -14.24
C ALA A 3 14.05 -11.51 -14.80
N GLY A 4 13.10 -11.16 -15.67
CA GLY A 4 12.93 -9.80 -16.18
C GLY A 4 12.42 -8.89 -15.08
N ARG A 5 13.35 -8.25 -14.37
CA ARG A 5 13.09 -7.13 -13.47
C ARG A 5 12.48 -5.99 -14.27
N VAL A 6 11.21 -5.68 -14.04
CA VAL A 6 10.54 -4.53 -14.67
C VAL A 6 11.10 -3.26 -14.02
N ASN A 7 12.07 -2.67 -14.70
CA ASN A 7 12.72 -1.42 -14.32
C ASN A 7 11.83 -0.26 -14.79
N TRP A 8 11.14 0.40 -13.86
CA TRP A 8 10.46 1.67 -14.14
C TRP A 8 11.23 2.80 -13.46
N ALA A 9 12.43 3.10 -13.95
CA ALA A 9 13.15 4.30 -13.55
C ALA A 9 13.75 4.95 -14.78
N SER A 10 13.06 5.95 -15.33
CA SER A 10 13.65 7.08 -16.09
C SER A 10 12.53 8.04 -16.50
N SER A 11 12.20 8.97 -15.61
CA SER A 11 11.68 10.28 -16.00
C SER A 11 12.05 11.27 -14.92
N THR A 12 13.24 11.83 -15.05
CA THR A 12 13.66 13.08 -14.41
C THR A 12 12.71 14.22 -14.79
N PRO A 13 12.32 15.07 -13.85
CA PRO A 13 12.03 16.47 -14.14
C PRO A 13 13.12 17.36 -13.57
N SER A 14 13.93 17.94 -14.46
CA SER A 14 14.65 19.18 -14.19
C SER A 14 13.64 20.32 -14.09
N GLY A 15 13.75 21.14 -13.04
CA GLY A 15 13.18 22.48 -13.02
C GLY A 15 12.40 22.83 -11.76
N ARG A 16 13.04 23.57 -10.86
CA ARG A 16 12.37 24.34 -9.80
C ARG A 16 11.40 25.36 -10.41
N PRO A 17 10.38 25.75 -9.66
CA PRO A 17 10.33 27.16 -9.26
C PRO A 17 10.12 27.37 -7.75
N THR A 18 10.64 28.51 -7.34
CA THR A 18 10.61 29.16 -6.03
C THR A 18 9.19 29.39 -5.50
N SER A 19 8.97 29.18 -4.19
CA SER A 19 8.35 30.16 -3.28
C SER A 19 8.19 29.52 -1.90
N GLY A 20 8.75 30.17 -0.89
CA GLY A 20 8.53 29.79 0.49
C GLY A 20 7.10 30.08 0.93
N VAL A 21 6.55 29.19 1.74
CA VAL A 21 5.71 29.54 2.90
C VAL A 21 5.81 28.39 3.88
N ALA A 22 6.65 28.56 4.91
CA ALA A 22 6.35 27.97 6.20
C ALA A 22 5.02 28.56 6.71
N SER A 23 4.26 27.77 7.49
CA SER A 23 2.98 28.10 8.17
C SER A 23 1.74 27.60 7.41
N ARG A 24 0.78 26.86 7.97
CA ARG A 24 0.39 26.59 9.36
C ARG A 24 -0.31 25.24 9.39
N TRP A 25 0.09 24.37 10.30
CA TRP A 25 -0.82 23.37 10.85
C TRP A 25 -1.92 24.11 11.61
N ARG A 26 -3.14 24.07 11.10
CA ARG A 26 -4.32 24.46 11.88
C ARG A 26 -5.48 23.55 11.55
N THR A 27 -5.80 22.74 12.56
CA THR A 27 -7.08 22.08 12.80
C THR A 27 -8.23 23.07 12.65
N ARG A 28 -9.22 22.78 11.80
CA ARG A 28 -10.63 22.90 12.21
C ARG A 28 -11.59 22.10 11.34
N ALA A 29 -12.37 21.31 12.05
CA ALA A 29 -13.51 20.54 11.60
C ALA A 29 -14.63 21.39 10.98
N ALA A 30 -15.27 20.83 9.94
CA ALA A 30 -16.71 20.94 9.67
C ALA A 30 -17.10 19.93 8.58
N GLN A 31 -17.12 18.63 8.92
CA GLN A 31 -17.61 17.60 7.99
C GLN A 31 -19.13 17.47 8.13
N ARG A 32 -19.87 18.07 7.20
CA ARG A 32 -21.28 17.74 6.94
C ARG A 32 -21.40 17.20 5.52
N SER A 33 -21.55 15.87 5.41
CA SER A 33 -22.51 15.17 4.54
C SER A 33 -22.08 13.71 4.33
N GLY A 34 -22.69 12.79 5.08
CA GLY A 34 -23.11 11.45 4.60
C GLY A 34 -22.12 10.56 3.84
N ARG A 35 -20.82 10.61 4.12
CA ARG A 35 -19.85 9.59 3.71
C ARG A 35 -18.85 9.47 4.84
N VAL A 36 -18.52 8.26 5.29
CA VAL A 36 -17.46 8.07 6.28
C VAL A 36 -16.21 8.79 5.74
N ALA A 37 -15.72 9.76 6.50
CA ALA A 37 -14.45 10.41 6.24
C ALA A 37 -13.39 9.31 6.25
N HIS A 38 -12.78 8.99 5.11
CA HIS A 38 -11.70 8.01 5.11
C HIS A 38 -10.58 8.55 6.01
N THR A 39 -10.02 7.69 6.85
CA THR A 39 -8.87 8.05 7.67
C THR A 39 -7.59 7.55 7.04
N PHE A 40 -6.45 8.18 7.33
CA PHE A 40 -5.18 7.69 6.82
C PHE A 40 -4.88 6.26 7.26
N ALA A 41 -5.20 5.91 8.52
CA ALA A 41 -5.05 4.54 9.03
C ALA A 41 -5.91 3.53 8.24
N GLU A 42 -7.14 3.90 7.90
CA GLU A 42 -8.01 3.05 7.06
C GLU A 42 -7.41 2.81 5.66
N LEU A 43 -6.78 3.81 5.06
CA LEU A 43 -6.07 3.65 3.78
C LEU A 43 -4.91 2.65 3.89
N VAL A 44 -4.14 2.73 4.98
CA VAL A 44 -3.02 1.81 5.25
C VAL A 44 -3.53 0.38 5.43
N GLU A 45 -4.59 0.18 6.21
CA GLU A 45 -5.18 -1.15 6.40
C GLU A 45 -5.78 -1.73 5.12
N LYS A 46 -6.44 -0.91 4.30
CA LYS A 46 -6.93 -1.33 2.98
C LYS A 46 -5.79 -1.73 2.05
N GLN A 47 -4.68 -0.98 2.08
CA GLN A 47 -3.49 -1.31 1.29
C GLN A 47 -2.86 -2.62 1.76
N ARG A 48 -2.69 -2.83 3.07
CA ARG A 48 -2.20 -4.10 3.64
C ARG A 48 -3.07 -5.28 3.22
N ALA A 49 -4.39 -5.12 3.26
CA ALA A 49 -5.32 -6.17 2.81
C ALA A 49 -5.15 -6.49 1.31
N ALA A 50 -5.00 -5.47 0.46
CA ALA A 50 -4.72 -5.66 -0.96
C ALA A 50 -3.37 -6.36 -1.18
N ASP A 51 -2.33 -5.98 -0.45
CA ASP A 51 -0.99 -6.58 -0.56
C ASP A 51 -1.00 -8.04 -0.11
N ALA A 52 -1.70 -8.37 0.98
CA ALA A 52 -1.88 -9.75 1.45
C ALA A 52 -2.64 -10.61 0.43
N ALA A 53 -3.68 -10.07 -0.21
CA ALA A 53 -4.40 -10.76 -1.27
C ALA A 53 -3.52 -10.99 -2.51
N TYR A 54 -2.70 -10.01 -2.88
CA TYR A 54 -1.74 -10.15 -3.97
C TYR A 54 -0.67 -11.21 -3.65
N ALA A 55 -0.17 -11.24 -2.42
CA ALA A 55 0.77 -12.27 -1.99
C ALA A 55 0.17 -13.68 -2.11
N ARG A 56 -1.15 -13.84 -1.91
CA ARG A 56 -1.83 -15.13 -2.18
C ARG A 56 -1.84 -15.49 -3.66
N VAL A 57 -2.08 -14.53 -4.55
CA VAL A 57 -2.00 -14.72 -6.01
C VAL A 57 -0.60 -15.18 -6.40
N GLN A 58 0.44 -14.55 -5.87
CA GLN A 58 1.83 -14.91 -6.15
C GLN A 58 2.15 -16.32 -5.66
N ARG A 59 1.78 -16.66 -4.41
CA ARG A 59 1.94 -18.03 -3.88
C ARG A 59 1.27 -19.08 -4.78
N LEU A 60 0.06 -18.80 -5.28
CA LEU A 60 -0.63 -19.71 -6.20
C LEU A 60 0.13 -19.87 -7.54
N GLN A 61 0.72 -18.80 -8.07
CA GLN A 61 1.54 -18.88 -9.27
C GLN A 61 2.83 -19.69 -9.03
N ASP A 62 3.47 -19.50 -7.87
CA ASP A 62 4.66 -20.25 -7.49
C ASP A 62 4.34 -21.74 -7.29
N ASP A 63 3.23 -22.05 -6.61
CA ASP A 63 2.76 -23.42 -6.34
C ASP A 63 2.38 -24.18 -7.62
N TYR A 64 1.72 -23.50 -8.56
CA TYR A 64 1.26 -24.14 -9.81
C TYR A 64 2.33 -24.17 -10.90
N GLY A 65 3.44 -23.46 -10.68
CA GLY A 65 4.53 -23.32 -11.62
C GLY A 65 4.24 -22.33 -12.76
N PRO A 66 5.28 -21.97 -13.53
CA PRO A 66 5.18 -20.96 -14.57
C PRO A 66 4.13 -21.39 -15.61
N PRO A 67 3.14 -20.53 -15.94
CA PRO A 67 2.08 -20.88 -16.89
C PRO A 67 2.60 -21.17 -18.31
N THR A 68 3.83 -20.75 -18.63
CA THR A 68 4.53 -21.08 -19.88
C THR A 68 5.15 -22.48 -19.89
N GLN A 69 5.22 -23.16 -18.74
CA GLN A 69 5.86 -24.47 -18.58
C GLN A 69 4.88 -25.55 -18.06
N THR A 70 3.82 -25.16 -17.34
CA THR A 70 2.85 -26.10 -16.76
C THR A 70 1.43 -25.75 -17.18
N LYS A 71 0.72 -26.73 -17.75
CA LYS A 71 -0.71 -26.60 -18.00
C LYS A 71 -1.46 -26.81 -16.68
N TRP A 72 -2.05 -25.75 -16.16
CA TRP A 72 -2.87 -25.81 -14.94
C TRP A 72 -4.14 -26.63 -15.17
N SER A 73 -4.56 -27.37 -14.14
CA SER A 73 -5.88 -28.01 -14.11
C SER A 73 -6.98 -26.95 -14.03
N GLY A 74 -8.21 -27.31 -14.41
CA GLY A 74 -9.37 -26.42 -14.30
C GLY A 74 -9.57 -25.88 -12.88
N GLN A 75 -9.41 -26.73 -11.87
CA GLN A 75 -9.52 -26.33 -10.46
C GLN A 75 -8.42 -25.33 -10.05
N GLN A 76 -7.17 -25.52 -10.49
CA GLN A 76 -6.07 -24.59 -10.23
C GLN A 76 -6.33 -23.24 -10.89
N THR A 77 -6.77 -23.24 -12.16
CA THR A 77 -7.16 -22.01 -12.87
C THR A 77 -8.28 -21.27 -12.13
N THR A 78 -9.36 -21.96 -11.75
CA THR A 78 -10.46 -21.34 -10.98
C THR A 78 -9.99 -20.78 -9.64
N THR A 79 -9.12 -21.50 -8.92
CA THR A 79 -8.59 -21.05 -7.63
C THR A 79 -7.77 -19.77 -7.78
N TRP A 80 -6.88 -19.73 -8.78
CA TRP A 80 -6.09 -18.54 -9.10
C TRP A 80 -6.96 -17.37 -9.55
N GLU A 81 -7.94 -17.59 -10.42
CA GLU A 81 -8.86 -16.55 -10.87
C GLU A 81 -9.67 -15.94 -9.72
N THR A 82 -10.15 -16.76 -8.78
CA THR A 82 -10.86 -16.26 -7.60
C THR A 82 -9.95 -15.38 -6.73
N ALA A 83 -8.71 -15.81 -6.48
CA ALA A 83 -7.74 -15.01 -5.73
C ALA A 83 -7.42 -13.69 -6.46
N TRP A 84 -7.26 -13.73 -7.79
CA TRP A 84 -7.02 -12.56 -8.62
C TRP A 84 -8.19 -11.56 -8.58
N ARG A 85 -9.43 -12.05 -8.62
CA ARG A 85 -10.63 -11.20 -8.50
C ARG A 85 -10.70 -10.55 -7.12
N ALA A 86 -10.48 -11.30 -6.06
CA ALA A 86 -10.48 -10.77 -4.69
C ALA A 86 -9.43 -9.66 -4.51
N TRP A 87 -8.21 -9.86 -5.01
CA TRP A 87 -7.18 -8.83 -5.01
C TRP A 87 -7.61 -7.58 -5.80
N ARG A 88 -8.18 -7.75 -7.00
CA ARG A 88 -8.63 -6.63 -7.83
C ARG A 88 -9.68 -5.78 -7.15
N ASP A 89 -10.62 -6.41 -6.44
CA ASP A 89 -11.68 -5.67 -5.75
C ASP A 89 -11.11 -4.87 -4.58
N LEU A 90 -10.19 -5.44 -3.80
CA LEU A 90 -9.47 -4.70 -2.76
C LEU A 90 -8.62 -3.54 -3.32
N ALA A 91 -7.93 -3.76 -4.45
CA ALA A 91 -7.14 -2.71 -5.10
C ALA A 91 -8.02 -1.54 -5.59
N ARG A 92 -9.24 -1.83 -6.07
CA ARG A 92 -10.23 -0.79 -6.43
C ARG A 92 -10.70 -0.01 -5.20
N ASP A 93 -10.95 -0.69 -4.10
CA ASP A 93 -11.34 -0.06 -2.84
C ASP A 93 -10.25 0.87 -2.30
N VAL A 94 -8.99 0.46 -2.38
CA VAL A 94 -7.83 1.31 -2.05
C VAL A 94 -7.83 2.57 -2.91
N GLN A 95 -7.95 2.43 -4.25
CA GLN A 95 -7.94 3.58 -5.15
C GLN A 95 -9.09 4.56 -4.88
N ALA A 96 -10.28 4.03 -4.59
CA ALA A 96 -11.44 4.83 -4.23
C ALA A 96 -11.22 5.59 -2.91
N ALA A 97 -10.71 4.91 -1.87
CA ALA A 97 -10.44 5.49 -0.57
C ALA A 97 -9.34 6.57 -0.64
N VAL A 98 -8.25 6.30 -1.33
CA VAL A 98 -7.15 7.27 -1.57
C VAL A 98 -7.67 8.50 -2.29
N THR A 99 -8.45 8.33 -3.35
CA THR A 99 -9.01 9.45 -4.12
C THR A 99 -9.94 10.31 -3.26
N ALA A 100 -10.77 9.69 -2.43
CA ALA A 100 -11.66 10.38 -1.53
C ALA A 100 -10.92 11.11 -0.40
N TYR A 101 -9.89 10.48 0.19
CA TYR A 101 -9.04 11.07 1.20
C TYR A 101 -8.25 12.27 0.67
N ALA A 102 -7.63 12.14 -0.51
CA ALA A 102 -6.89 13.22 -1.17
C ALA A 102 -7.76 14.47 -1.37
N LYS A 103 -8.99 14.27 -1.85
CA LYS A 103 -9.98 15.36 -1.99
C LYS A 103 -10.38 15.97 -0.65
N GLN A 104 -10.53 15.16 0.39
CA GLN A 104 -10.89 15.63 1.72
C GLN A 104 -9.79 16.47 2.36
N GLN A 105 -8.54 16.10 2.13
CA GLN A 105 -7.36 16.78 2.70
C GLN A 105 -6.78 17.88 1.80
N ASP A 106 -7.42 18.15 0.66
CA ASP A 106 -6.91 19.05 -0.39
C ASP A 106 -5.44 18.77 -0.73
N THR A 107 -5.08 17.49 -0.76
CA THR A 107 -3.71 17.01 -0.98
C THR A 107 -3.63 16.31 -2.33
N PRO A 108 -2.53 16.45 -3.09
CA PRO A 108 -2.33 15.67 -4.31
C PRO A 108 -2.45 14.16 -4.04
N ARG A 109 -3.14 13.45 -4.92
CA ARG A 109 -3.35 12.01 -4.80
C ARG A 109 -2.04 11.23 -4.71
N GLN A 110 -1.02 11.64 -5.47
CA GLN A 110 0.30 10.99 -5.48
C GLN A 110 0.97 11.04 -4.10
N ASP A 111 0.95 12.19 -3.44
CA ASP A 111 1.52 12.37 -2.10
C ASP A 111 0.83 11.46 -1.07
N VAL A 112 -0.49 11.27 -1.19
CA VAL A 112 -1.23 10.33 -0.35
C VAL A 112 -0.81 8.89 -0.63
N GLU A 113 -0.68 8.49 -1.90
CA GLU A 113 -0.23 7.15 -2.30
C GLU A 113 1.18 6.84 -1.79
N GLU A 114 2.09 7.82 -1.86
CA GLU A 114 3.45 7.68 -1.33
C GLU A 114 3.46 7.52 0.19
N ARG A 115 2.70 8.34 0.91
CA ARG A 115 2.58 8.24 2.36
C ARG A 115 1.99 6.90 2.80
N VAL A 116 0.96 6.40 2.11
CA VAL A 116 0.38 5.08 2.40
C VAL A 116 1.43 3.99 2.15
N ARG A 117 2.16 4.04 1.04
CA ARG A 117 3.23 3.09 0.73
C ARG A 117 4.33 3.08 1.78
N GLU A 118 4.73 4.26 2.25
CA GLU A 118 5.71 4.42 3.33
C GLU A 118 5.17 3.82 4.64
N ALA A 119 3.96 4.17 5.05
CA ALA A 119 3.34 3.66 6.27
C ALA A 119 3.16 2.13 6.27
N VAL A 120 2.79 1.53 5.13
CA VAL A 120 2.72 0.07 4.99
C VAL A 120 4.10 -0.56 5.21
N ARG A 121 5.16 0.00 4.62
CA ARG A 121 6.53 -0.49 4.75
C ARG A 121 7.07 -0.39 6.19
N HIS A 122 6.80 0.73 6.87
CA HIS A 122 7.36 0.98 8.20
C HIS A 122 6.56 0.32 9.33
N GLY A 123 5.25 0.14 9.17
CA GLY A 123 4.44 -0.52 10.19
C GLY A 123 4.68 -2.02 10.35
N GLU A 124 5.57 -2.63 9.55
CA GLU A 124 6.09 -3.99 9.77
C GLU A 124 7.38 -4.02 10.62
N THR A 125 8.03 -2.86 10.84
CA THR A 125 9.34 -2.77 11.52
C THR A 125 9.22 -2.55 13.03
N GLU A 126 8.08 -2.02 13.51
CA GLU A 126 7.92 -1.64 14.93
C GLU A 126 7.45 -2.78 15.86
N GLU A 127 7.22 -4.01 15.37
CA GLU A 127 6.79 -5.15 16.21
C GLU A 127 7.94 -6.02 16.76
N ASN A 128 9.18 -5.88 16.29
CA ASN A 128 10.32 -6.75 16.69
C ASN A 128 11.49 -6.01 17.38
N GLY A 129 11.27 -4.80 17.90
CA GLY A 129 12.37 -3.89 18.27
C GLY A 129 12.60 -3.58 19.76
N GLU A 130 11.76 -4.03 20.69
CA GLU A 130 11.88 -3.65 22.11
C GLU A 130 11.64 -4.84 23.05
N THR A 131 12.72 -5.42 23.58
CA THR A 131 13.12 -5.30 25.00
C THR A 131 14.19 -6.35 25.35
N GLU A 132 15.48 -6.02 25.25
CA GLU A 132 16.52 -6.57 26.13
C GLU A 132 17.65 -5.54 26.30
N GLU A 133 17.32 -4.39 26.88
CA GLU A 133 18.31 -3.61 27.64
C GLU A 133 17.75 -3.42 29.05
N ASN A 134 18.08 -4.36 29.95
CA ASN A 134 17.87 -4.15 31.38
C ASN A 134 19.20 -4.27 32.11
N GLY A 135 19.79 -3.10 32.39
CA GLY A 135 20.02 -2.72 33.78
C GLY A 135 21.05 -3.53 34.55
N LYS A 136 22.31 -3.17 34.33
CA LYS A 136 23.32 -2.99 35.38
C LYS A 136 22.68 -2.82 36.78
N THR A 137 22.89 -3.80 37.67
CA THR A 137 22.69 -3.65 39.11
C THR A 137 24.06 -3.65 39.77
N GLU A 138 24.44 -2.47 40.26
CA GLU A 138 25.52 -2.32 41.24
C GLU A 138 24.97 -2.72 42.61
N GLY A 139 25.75 -3.49 43.36
CA GLY A 139 25.47 -3.95 44.73
C GLY A 139 26.59 -4.84 45.25
#